data_AF-A0A1G1B1S2-F1
#
_entry.id   AF-A0A1G1B1S2-F1
#
_cell.length_a   1.000
_cell.length_b   1.000
_cell.length_c   1.000
_cell.angle_alpha   90.00
_cell.angle_beta   90.00
_cell.angle_gamma   90.00
#
_symmetry.space_group_name_H-M   'P 1'
#
loop_
_entity.id
_entity.type
_entity.pdbx_description
1 polymer ?
#
loop_
_entity_poly.entity_id
_entity_poly.type
_entity_poly.pdbx_seq_one_letter_code
_entity_poly.pdbx_strand_id
1 'polypeptide(L)' 'MELLKVTQINANNPIPVFGIESDIESNQESSTEDRCSRIAICAYYKAEARGFEPGHEIEDWLAAETEVD' A
#
# COMPACT_ATOMS: atom_id res chain seq x y z
N MET A 1 -27.38 -43.05 3.11
CA MET A 1 -26.08 -42.39 2.97
C MET A 1 -26.13 -41.15 3.85
N GLU A 2 -25.55 -41.25 5.04
CA GLU A 2 -25.54 -40.18 6.04
C GLU A 2 -24.43 -39.18 5.70
N LEU A 3 -24.81 -38.01 5.19
CA LEU A 3 -23.87 -36.92 4.94
C LEU A 3 -23.94 -35.89 6.06
N LEU A 4 -23.04 -36.09 7.02
CA LEU A 4 -22.20 -35.11 7.71
C LEU A 4 -22.90 -33.85 8.28
N LYS A 5 -23.32 -34.01 9.53
CA LYS A 5 -23.32 -33.04 10.65
C LYS A 5 -22.85 -31.62 10.26
N VAL A 6 -23.81 -30.72 10.11
CA VAL A 6 -23.64 -29.26 10.17
C VAL A 6 -22.67 -28.91 11.28
N THR A 7 -21.52 -28.35 10.90
CA THR A 7 -20.56 -27.81 11.86
C THR A 7 -21.26 -26.70 12.63
N GLN A 8 -21.38 -26.94 13.94
CA GLN A 8 -21.91 -26.00 14.91
C GLN A 8 -21.18 -24.66 14.75
N ILE A 9 -21.93 -23.65 14.32
CA ILE A 9 -21.52 -22.25 14.39
C ILE A 9 -21.34 -21.93 15.87
N ASN A 10 -20.08 -22.00 16.34
CA ASN A 10 -19.72 -21.63 17.70
C ASN A 10 -19.92 -20.12 17.83
N ALA A 11 -21.03 -19.72 18.47
CA ALA A 11 -21.45 -18.33 18.67
C ALA A 11 -20.58 -17.55 19.66
N ASN A 12 -19.33 -17.96 19.88
CA ASN A 12 -18.39 -17.32 20.81
C ASN A 12 -17.25 -16.56 20.10
N ASN A 13 -17.30 -16.41 18.78
CA ASN A 13 -16.37 -15.52 18.09
C ASN A 13 -17.11 -14.22 17.74
N PRO A 14 -16.93 -13.12 18.52
CA PRO A 14 -17.49 -11.85 18.12
C PRO A 14 -16.86 -11.47 16.78
N ILE A 15 -17.68 -11.35 15.75
CA ILE A 15 -17.26 -10.76 14.46
C ILE A 15 -16.77 -9.36 14.80
N PRO A 16 -15.50 -9.00 14.53
CA PRO A 16 -15.06 -7.64 14.72
C PRO A 16 -15.79 -6.80 13.69
N VAL A 17 -16.82 -6.09 14.15
CA VAL A 17 -17.42 -4.98 13.41
C VAL A 17 -16.29 -4.03 13.12
N PHE A 18 -15.84 -3.95 11.87
CA PHE A 18 -14.83 -2.98 11.43
C PHE A 18 -15.48 -1.59 11.34
N GLY A 19 -15.85 -1.09 12.51
CA GLY A 19 -16.03 0.31 12.83
C GLY A 19 -15.08 0.56 14.00
N ILE A 20 -13.80 0.76 13.67
CA ILE A 20 -12.76 1.01 14.66
C ILE A 20 -12.23 2.40 14.35
N GLU A 21 -12.81 3.37 15.05
CA GLU A 21 -12.08 4.54 15.52
C GLU A 21 -10.83 3.99 16.23
N SER A 22 -9.68 4.08 15.56
CA SER A 22 -8.40 3.71 16.14
C SER A 22 -7.50 4.91 16.01
N ASP A 23 -7.18 5.49 17.16
CA ASP A 23 -6.01 6.31 17.38
C ASP A 23 -4.79 5.50 16.94
N ILE A 24 -4.48 5.49 15.64
CA ILE A 24 -3.21 4.97 15.15
C ILE A 24 -2.23 6.14 15.23
N GLU A 25 -1.62 6.28 16.41
CA GLU A 25 -0.28 6.85 16.51
C GLU A 25 0.71 5.95 15.75
N SER A 26 0.76 6.04 14.41
CA SER A 26 1.85 5.46 13.61
C SER A 26 2.97 6.48 13.45
N ASN A 27 3.56 6.93 14.56
CA ASN A 27 4.71 7.84 14.54
C ASN A 27 6.02 7.15 14.05
N GLN A 28 5.98 6.04 13.32
CA GLN A 28 7.15 5.36 12.75
C GLN A 28 6.94 4.82 11.32
N GLU A 29 5.76 4.97 10.70
CA GLU A 29 5.54 4.62 9.28
C GLU A 29 5.77 5.81 8.33
N SER A 30 5.78 7.04 8.87
CA SER A 30 5.91 8.26 8.07
C SER A 30 7.24 8.35 7.31
N SER A 31 8.38 7.95 7.89
CA SER A 31 9.67 8.21 7.24
C SER A 31 9.86 7.45 5.91
N THR A 32 9.34 6.23 5.82
CA THR A 32 9.43 5.40 4.61
C THR A 32 8.35 5.76 3.61
N GLU A 33 7.13 6.06 4.07
CA GLU A 33 6.05 6.54 3.21
C GLU A 33 6.36 7.92 2.62
N ASP A 34 7.04 8.79 3.38
CA ASP A 34 7.53 10.09 2.92
C ASP A 34 8.63 9.95 1.86
N ARG A 35 9.53 8.95 2.00
CA ARG A 35 10.54 8.65 0.98
C ARG A 35 9.89 8.13 -0.29
N CYS A 36 9.04 7.11 -0.19
CA CYS A 36 8.34 6.54 -1.35
C CYS A 36 7.48 7.58 -2.07
N SER A 37 6.80 8.46 -1.33
CA SER A 37 5.99 9.54 -1.91
C SER A 37 6.85 10.53 -2.68
N ARG A 38 8.01 10.93 -2.14
CA ARG A 38 8.96 11.81 -2.85
C ARG A 38 9.51 11.16 -4.12
N ILE A 39 9.88 9.88 -4.06
CA ILE A 39 10.35 9.11 -5.22
C ILE A 39 9.25 9.06 -6.30
N ALA A 40 8.02 8.75 -5.92
CA ALA A 40 6.90 8.70 -6.86
C ALA A 40 6.63 10.05 -7.55
N ILE A 41 6.69 11.15 -6.80
CA ILE A 41 6.55 12.51 -7.34
C ILE A 41 7.69 12.83 -8.33
N CYS A 42 8.94 12.52 -7.97
CA CYS A 42 10.08 12.74 -8.85
C CYS A 42 9.97 11.90 -10.13
N ALA A 43 9.60 10.62 -10.03
CA ALA A 43 9.41 9.75 -11.19
C ALA A 43 8.28 10.26 -12.10
N TYR A 44 7.19 10.75 -11.51
CA TYR A 44 6.10 11.37 -12.26
C TYR A 44 6.56 12.58 -13.07
N TYR A 45 7.33 13.49 -12.48
CA TYR A 45 7.85 14.66 -13.20
C TYR A 45 8.86 14.29 -14.29
N LYS A 46 9.66 13.23 -14.08
CA LYS A 46 10.58 12.72 -15.13
C LYS A 46 9.80 12.14 -16.31
N ALA A 47 8.76 11.35 -16.04
CA ALA A 47 7.87 10.84 -17.08
C ALA A 47 7.15 11.99 -17.80
N GLU A 48 6.65 13.00 -17.05
CA GLU A 48 6.00 14.19 -17.61
C GLU A 48 6.94 14.97 -18.54
N ALA A 49 8.20 15.19 -18.15
CA ALA A 49 9.21 15.86 -18.98
C ALA A 49 9.49 15.15 -20.30
N ARG A 50 9.27 13.84 -20.36
CA ARG A 50 9.39 13.00 -21.57
C ARG A 50 8.05 12.82 -22.30
N GLY A 51 6.95 13.36 -21.78
CA GLY A 51 5.62 13.22 -22.35
C GLY A 51 4.95 11.87 -22.09
N PHE A 52 5.30 11.22 -20.98
CA PHE A 52 4.83 9.89 -20.57
C PHE A 52 5.10 8.82 -21.64
N GLU A 53 6.29 8.83 -22.22
CA GLU A 53 6.73 7.82 -23.18
C GLU A 53 6.80 6.44 -22.50
N PRO A 54 6.08 5.43 -23.02
CA PRO A 54 6.07 4.09 -22.42
C PRO A 54 7.42 3.39 -22.61
N GLY A 55 7.82 2.58 -21.63
CA GLY A 55 9.09 1.85 -21.63
C GLY A 55 10.21 2.51 -20.82
N HIS A 56 9.99 3.71 -20.29
CA HIS A 56 10.94 4.44 -19.44
C HIS A 56 10.52 4.53 -17.97
N GLU A 57 9.40 3.89 -17.59
CA GLU A 57 8.82 4.01 -16.24
C GLU A 57 9.79 3.52 -15.16
N ILE A 58 10.49 2.42 -15.42
CA ILE A 58 11.49 1.84 -14.51
C ILE A 58 12.71 2.74 -14.38
N GLU A 59 13.17 3.33 -15.49
CA GLU A 59 14.31 4.26 -15.50
C GLU A 59 13.98 5.52 -14.71
N ASP A 60 12.78 6.06 -14.89
CA ASP A 60 12.33 7.25 -14.18
C ASP A 60 12.19 6.98 -12.66
N TRP A 61 11.73 5.78 -12.28
CA TRP A 61 11.71 5.33 -10.87
C TRP A 61 13.11 5.17 -10.27
N LEU A 62 14.04 4.49 -10.97
CA LEU A 62 15.42 4.35 -10.49
C LEU A 62 16.12 5.70 -10.36
N ALA A 63 15.93 6.58 -11.35
CA ALA A 63 16.50 7.92 -11.33
C ALA A 63 15.93 8.76 -10.19
N ALA A 64 14.61 8.64 -9.93
CA ALA A 64 13.97 9.31 -8.81
C ALA A 64 14.45 8.77 -7.45
N GLU A 65 14.64 7.46 -7.30
CA GLU A 65 15.17 6.86 -6.08
C GLU A 65 16.59 7.37 -5.78
N THR A 66 17.43 7.45 -6.80
CA THR A 66 18.82 7.96 -6.67
C THR A 66 18.88 9.44 -6.30
N GLU A 67 17.84 10.22 -6.63
CA GLU A 67 17.79 11.66 -6.39
C GLU A 67 17.18 12.01 -5.01
N VAL A 68 16.37 11.12 -4.45
CA VAL A 68 15.66 11.31 -3.17
C VAL A 68 16.43 10.71 -1.98
N ASP A 69 17.25 9.67 -2.20
CA ASP A 69 18.21 9.14 -1.22
C ASP A 69 19.40 10.09 -0.98
#